data_AF-A0A6G4WVK6-F1
#
_entry.id   AF-A0A6G4WVK6-F1
#
_cell.length_a   1.000
_cell.length_b   1.000
_cell.length_c   1.000
_cell.angle_alpha   90.00
_cell.angle_beta   90.00
_cell.angle_gamma   90.00
#
_symmetry.space_group_name_H-M   'P 1'
#
loop_
_entity.id
_entity.type
_entity.pdbx_description
1 polymer ?
#
loop_
_entity_poly.entity_id
_entity_poly.type
_entity_poly.pdbx_seq_one_letter_code
_entity_poly.pdbx_strand_id
1 'polypeptide(L)'
;MLERSRELGGGCWPSSGGCRRWRGVGVLGAPPARAKPRAWGRLLASTGLVVALAILALSAAVLKAERGAPDATITSLPEALWWAMTTTTTVGYGDLAPVTADGRVYGSILMVIGIGTMGTVTAALASRLFLAPERAEPAAAELGAAARAGEGSAGAGALDRLARLGELRERGVVTDEEFARKKAELLERV
;
A
#
# COMPACT_ATOMS: atom_id res chain seq x y z
N MET A 1 -61.12 -5.77 -46.13
CA MET A 1 -61.26 -6.27 -44.73
C MET A 1 -60.16 -7.31 -44.56
N LEU A 2 -58.99 -7.10 -43.96
CA LEU A 2 -58.48 -6.12 -43.00
C LEU A 2 -56.98 -5.86 -43.30
N GLU A 3 -56.58 -4.60 -43.20
CA GLU A 3 -55.20 -4.11 -43.26
C GLU A 3 -54.98 -3.28 -41.98
N ARG A 4 -54.04 -3.70 -41.11
CA ARG A 4 -53.50 -3.04 -39.89
C ARG A 4 -52.80 -4.14 -39.08
N SER A 5 -51.65 -3.98 -38.43
CA SER A 5 -50.89 -2.80 -37.99
C SER A 5 -49.57 -3.33 -37.41
N ARG A 6 -48.42 -2.92 -37.95
CA ARG A 6 -47.12 -3.01 -37.25
C ARG A 6 -46.61 -1.60 -37.01
N GLU A 7 -47.12 -0.96 -35.97
CA GLU A 7 -46.51 0.21 -35.34
C GLU A 7 -46.49 -0.05 -33.83
N LEU A 8 -45.36 -0.51 -33.29
CA LEU A 8 -45.09 -0.46 -31.86
C LEU A 8 -44.42 0.89 -31.57
N GLY A 9 -45.27 1.90 -31.44
CA GLY A 9 -44.91 3.18 -30.84
C GLY A 9 -44.53 3.01 -29.37
N GLY A 10 -43.67 3.93 -28.91
CA GLY A 10 -43.30 4.08 -27.51
C GLY A 10 -44.53 4.14 -26.60
N GLY A 11 -44.48 3.36 -25.53
CA GLY A 11 -45.56 3.25 -24.57
C GLY A 11 -45.80 4.56 -23.82
N CYS A 12 -47.02 5.08 -23.90
CA CYS A 12 -47.60 6.00 -22.91
C CYS A 12 -48.39 5.19 -21.89
N TRP A 13 -48.09 5.37 -20.60
CA TRP A 13 -48.82 4.75 -19.50
C TRP A 13 -50.12 5.54 -19.23
N PRO A 14 -51.31 4.92 -19.17
CA PRO A 14 -52.56 5.64 -18.96
C PRO A 14 -52.79 5.86 -17.45
N SER A 15 -52.40 7.04 -16.97
CA SER A 15 -52.80 7.56 -15.66
C SER A 15 -53.51 8.90 -15.87
N SER A 16 -54.69 9.01 -15.28
CA SER A 16 -55.64 10.12 -15.40
C SER A 16 -55.01 11.48 -15.13
N GLY A 17 -55.05 12.37 -16.14
CA GLY A 17 -54.82 13.81 -15.98
C GLY A 17 -53.38 14.27 -16.16
N GLY A 18 -52.96 14.42 -17.42
CA GLY A 18 -51.79 15.23 -17.78
C GLY A 18 -50.74 14.47 -18.59
N CYS A 19 -50.65 14.80 -19.88
CA CYS A 19 -49.63 14.30 -20.79
C CYS A 19 -48.27 14.93 -20.43
N ARG A 20 -47.56 14.37 -19.46
CA ARG A 20 -46.15 14.73 -19.22
C ARG A 20 -45.27 13.92 -20.16
N ARG A 21 -44.75 14.60 -21.19
CA ARG A 21 -43.68 14.13 -22.07
C ARG A 21 -42.52 13.64 -21.21
N TRP A 22 -42.31 12.33 -21.15
CA TRP A 22 -41.14 11.73 -20.51
C TRP A 22 -39.91 12.24 -21.27
N ARG A 23 -39.28 13.28 -20.73
CA ARG A 23 -37.96 13.72 -21.17
C ARG A 23 -37.03 12.58 -20.79
N GLY A 24 -36.56 11.84 -21.79
CA GLY A 24 -35.57 10.79 -21.61
C GLY A 24 -34.48 11.32 -20.71
N VAL A 25 -34.23 10.60 -19.62
CA VAL A 25 -33.03 10.79 -18.82
C VAL A 25 -31.88 10.61 -19.80
N GLY A 26 -31.25 11.73 -20.14
CA GLY A 26 -30.03 11.77 -20.92
C GLY A 26 -28.99 10.96 -20.18
N VAL A 27 -28.88 9.69 -20.57
CA VAL A 27 -27.63 8.96 -20.53
C VAL A 27 -26.63 9.81 -21.30
N LEU A 28 -25.62 10.32 -20.58
CA LEU A 28 -24.32 10.87 -21.00
C LEU A 28 -23.95 12.11 -20.18
N GLY A 29 -23.86 11.93 -18.85
CA GLY A 29 -22.84 12.63 -18.08
C GLY A 29 -21.59 11.77 -18.12
N ALA A 30 -20.55 12.22 -18.83
CA ALA A 30 -19.25 11.54 -18.88
C ALA A 30 -18.77 11.22 -17.45
N PRO A 31 -18.18 10.04 -17.19
CA PRO A 31 -17.57 9.78 -15.90
C PRO A 31 -16.52 10.87 -15.64
N PRO A 32 -16.47 11.46 -14.42
CA PRO A 32 -15.44 12.44 -14.10
C PRO A 32 -14.07 11.82 -14.37
N ALA A 33 -13.16 12.63 -14.92
CA ALA A 33 -11.82 12.21 -15.31
C ALA A 33 -11.17 11.41 -14.17
N ARG A 34 -10.84 10.14 -14.46
CA ARG A 34 -10.17 9.22 -13.54
C ARG A 34 -8.94 9.91 -12.93
N ALA A 35 -9.02 10.24 -11.65
CA ALA A 35 -7.86 10.71 -10.90
C ALA A 35 -6.79 9.61 -10.93
N LYS A 36 -5.60 9.94 -11.44
CA LYS A 36 -4.50 8.96 -11.57
C LYS A 36 -4.05 8.55 -10.16
N PRO A 37 -4.12 7.27 -9.76
CA PRO A 37 -3.66 6.84 -8.44
C PRO A 37 -2.13 6.83 -8.43
N ARG A 38 -1.51 7.97 -8.09
CA ARG A 38 -0.04 8.15 -8.13
C ARG A 38 0.61 8.29 -6.76
N ALA A 39 -0.13 8.17 -5.67
CA ALA A 39 0.38 8.46 -4.32
C ALA A 39 0.58 7.23 -3.42
N TRP A 40 -0.01 6.09 -3.78
CA TRP A 40 -0.14 5.00 -2.84
C TRP A 40 1.19 4.36 -2.40
N GLY A 41 2.22 4.37 -3.25
CA GLY A 41 3.55 3.94 -2.82
C GLY A 41 4.28 4.86 -1.87
N ARG A 42 3.99 6.16 -1.93
CA ARG A 42 4.56 7.13 -1.01
C ARG A 42 3.87 7.08 0.34
N LEU A 43 2.54 6.92 0.36
CA LEU A 43 1.79 6.89 1.61
C LEU A 43 2.10 5.62 2.42
N LEU A 44 2.35 4.48 1.80
CA LEU A 44 2.89 3.34 2.53
C LEU A 44 4.33 3.44 2.99
N ALA A 45 5.23 3.92 2.13
CA ALA A 45 6.62 4.05 2.50
C ALA A 45 6.68 5.00 3.70
N SER A 46 5.82 6.04 3.69
CA SER A 46 5.61 6.90 4.84
C SER A 46 4.98 6.17 6.03
N THR A 47 4.04 5.24 5.84
CA THR A 47 3.44 4.47 6.95
C THR A 47 4.46 3.53 7.61
N GLY A 48 5.23 2.77 6.82
CA GLY A 48 6.30 1.92 7.33
C GLY A 48 7.41 2.73 8.03
N LEU A 49 7.77 3.89 7.47
CA LEU A 49 8.71 4.82 8.11
C LEU A 49 8.15 5.36 9.44
N VAL A 50 6.88 5.76 9.48
CA VAL A 50 6.22 6.25 10.70
C VAL A 50 6.18 5.15 11.77
N VAL A 51 5.87 3.90 11.41
CA VAL A 51 5.88 2.77 12.35
C VAL A 51 7.31 2.50 12.85
N ALA A 52 8.31 2.50 11.98
CA ALA A 52 9.70 2.30 12.39
C ALA A 52 10.18 3.42 13.35
N LEU A 53 9.84 4.69 13.05
CA LEU A 53 10.13 5.81 13.94
C LEU A 53 9.37 5.71 15.26
N ALA A 54 8.11 5.26 15.24
CA ALA A 54 7.32 5.03 16.45
C ALA A 54 7.92 3.93 17.33
N ILE A 55 8.35 2.81 16.74
CA ILE A 55 9.06 1.73 17.45
C ILE A 55 10.32 2.29 18.12
N LEU A 56 11.16 3.03 17.37
CA LEU A 56 12.39 3.61 17.92
C LEU A 56 12.10 4.61 19.06
N ALA A 57 11.13 5.49 18.87
CA ALA A 57 10.76 6.50 19.85
C ALA A 57 10.18 5.87 21.13
N LEU A 58 9.27 4.90 20.99
CA LEU A 58 8.65 4.21 22.13
C LEU A 58 9.64 3.29 22.85
N SER A 59 10.56 2.65 22.13
CA SER A 59 11.66 1.88 22.74
C SER A 59 12.54 2.78 23.62
N ALA A 60 12.92 3.96 23.11
CA ALA A 60 13.69 4.93 23.88
C ALA A 60 12.92 5.50 25.07
N ALA A 61 11.62 5.76 24.91
CA ALA A 61 10.74 6.24 25.97
C ALA A 61 10.59 5.21 27.10
N VAL A 62 10.34 3.94 26.76
CA VAL A 62 10.27 2.84 27.72
C VAL A 62 11.61 2.65 28.40
N LEU A 63 12.73 2.61 27.67
CA LEU A 63 14.05 2.50 28.29
C LEU A 63 14.30 3.65 29.27
N LYS A 64 13.88 4.87 28.96
CA LYS A 64 14.01 6.01 29.86
C LYS A 64 13.12 5.87 31.10
N ALA A 65 11.90 5.36 30.96
CA ALA A 65 10.98 5.13 32.06
C ALA A 65 11.44 3.99 32.99
N GLU A 66 12.00 2.93 32.42
CA GLU A 66 12.45 1.74 33.13
C GLU A 66 13.83 1.92 33.76
N ARG A 67 14.64 2.88 33.28
CA ARG A 67 15.97 3.18 33.84
C ARG A 67 15.88 3.54 35.32
N GLY A 68 16.43 2.68 36.16
CA GLY A 68 16.51 2.87 37.61
C GLY A 68 15.36 2.24 38.40
N ALA A 69 14.43 1.53 37.76
CA ALA A 69 13.48 0.69 38.47
C ALA A 69 14.13 -0.63 38.92
N PRO A 70 13.90 -1.08 40.18
CA PRO A 70 14.59 -2.24 40.76
C PRO A 70 14.27 -3.58 40.08
N ASP A 71 13.13 -3.68 39.39
CA ASP A 71 12.67 -4.90 38.69
C ASP A 71 12.66 -4.74 37.16
N ALA A 72 13.30 -3.70 36.62
CA ALA A 72 13.32 -3.46 35.19
C ALA A 72 14.13 -4.53 34.44
N THR A 73 13.47 -5.22 33.51
CA THR A 73 14.11 -6.18 32.61
C THR A 73 14.73 -5.50 31.39
N ILE A 74 14.25 -4.30 31.05
CA ILE A 74 14.71 -3.51 29.90
C ILE A 74 15.79 -2.53 30.37
N THR A 75 17.05 -2.88 30.19
CA THR A 75 18.21 -2.12 30.70
C THR A 75 19.04 -1.46 29.60
N SER A 76 19.00 -2.02 28.39
CA SER A 76 19.75 -1.53 27.24
C SER A 76 18.85 -1.15 26.05
N LEU A 77 19.37 -0.33 25.13
CA LEU A 77 18.62 0.07 23.92
C LEU A 77 18.31 -1.13 22.99
N PRO A 78 19.24 -2.09 22.76
CA PRO A 78 18.94 -3.29 21.98
C PRO A 78 17.81 -4.14 22.59
N GLU A 79 17.78 -4.29 23.91
CA GLU A 79 16.69 -4.98 24.64
C GLU A 79 15.34 -4.28 24.44
N ALA A 80 15.31 -2.95 24.61
CA ALA A 80 14.10 -2.17 24.38
C ALA A 80 13.57 -2.31 22.95
N LEU A 81 14.48 -2.33 21.97
CA LEU A 81 14.13 -2.50 20.56
C LEU A 81 13.60 -3.90 20.27
N TRP A 82 14.23 -4.93 20.82
CA TRP A 82 13.77 -6.31 20.74
C TRP A 82 12.35 -6.46 21.30
N TRP A 83 12.13 -5.94 22.51
CA TRP A 83 10.81 -5.93 23.14
C TRP A 83 9.77 -5.20 22.27
N ALA A 84 10.12 -4.03 21.72
CA ALA A 84 9.19 -3.26 20.91
C ALA A 84 8.85 -3.97 19.59
N MET A 85 9.81 -4.64 18.95
CA MET A 85 9.57 -5.44 17.74
C MET A 85 8.64 -6.63 18.01
N THR A 86 8.88 -7.38 19.08
CA THR A 86 8.05 -8.55 19.44
C THR A 86 6.66 -8.14 19.90
N THR A 87 6.52 -6.97 20.55
CA THR A 87 5.23 -6.40 20.94
C THR A 87 4.44 -5.89 19.73
N THR A 88 5.10 -5.17 18.80
CA THR A 88 4.45 -4.63 17.59
C THR A 88 3.95 -5.74 16.68
N THR A 89 4.71 -6.83 16.57
CA THR A 89 4.32 -8.03 15.81
C THR A 89 3.35 -8.93 16.57
N THR A 90 2.96 -8.57 17.80
CA THR A 90 2.07 -9.33 18.69
C THR A 90 2.57 -10.72 19.06
N VAL A 91 3.88 -10.98 18.94
CA VAL A 91 4.52 -12.23 19.38
C VAL A 91 4.61 -12.26 20.90
N GLY A 92 5.18 -11.22 21.51
CA GLY A 92 5.25 -11.03 22.95
C GLY A 92 5.79 -12.23 23.74
N TYR A 93 7.07 -12.58 23.57
CA TYR A 93 7.69 -13.71 24.28
C TYR A 93 7.57 -13.62 25.81
N GLY A 94 7.49 -12.41 26.36
CA GLY A 94 7.40 -12.17 27.81
C GLY A 94 8.74 -12.27 28.53
N ASP A 95 9.84 -12.36 27.79
CA ASP A 95 11.22 -12.27 28.29
C ASP A 95 11.55 -10.87 28.82
N LEU A 96 11.04 -9.85 28.14
CA LEU A 96 11.17 -8.45 28.52
C LEU A 96 9.78 -7.81 28.63
N ALA A 97 9.55 -7.00 29.66
CA ALA A 97 8.33 -6.22 29.79
C ALA A 97 8.57 -4.97 30.65
N PRO A 98 7.88 -3.84 30.36
CA PRO A 98 7.93 -2.66 31.20
C PRO A 98 7.24 -2.93 32.54
N VAL A 99 7.94 -2.68 33.65
CA VAL A 99 7.38 -2.85 34.99
C VAL A 99 6.80 -1.53 35.53
N THR A 100 7.30 -0.39 35.06
CA THR A 100 6.87 0.93 35.51
C THR A 100 5.51 1.33 34.95
N ALA A 101 4.78 2.19 35.68
CA ALA A 101 3.49 2.71 35.22
C ALA A 101 3.64 3.46 33.87
N ASP A 102 4.65 4.32 33.76
CA ASP A 102 4.94 5.09 32.55
C ASP A 102 5.34 4.17 31.39
N GLY A 103 6.20 3.18 31.65
CA GLY A 103 6.57 2.16 30.67
C GLY A 103 5.37 1.40 30.11
N ARG A 104 4.40 1.07 30.97
CA ARG A 104 3.13 0.42 30.56
C ARG A 104 2.23 1.33 29.72
N VAL A 105 2.21 2.64 29.99
CA VAL A 105 1.49 3.60 29.15
C VAL A 105 2.08 3.63 27.74
N TYR A 106 3.41 3.76 27.63
CA TYR A 106 4.09 3.73 26.33
C TYR A 106 3.89 2.38 25.61
N GLY A 107 3.94 1.26 26.35
CA GLY A 107 3.65 -0.06 25.80
C GLY A 107 2.22 -0.22 25.30
N SER A 108 1.25 0.35 25.99
CA SER A 108 -0.15 0.34 25.55
C SER A 108 -0.34 1.10 24.23
N ILE A 109 0.33 2.24 24.07
CA ILE A 109 0.36 3.00 22.80
C ILE A 109 0.98 2.15 21.68
N LEU A 110 2.09 1.46 21.96
CA LEU A 110 2.76 0.60 20.99
C LEU A 110 1.85 -0.54 20.51
N MET A 111 1.08 -1.16 21.41
CA MET A 111 0.14 -2.23 21.07
C MET A 111 -0.93 -1.77 20.07
N VAL A 112 -1.50 -0.58 20.27
CA VAL A 112 -2.49 0.00 19.34
C VAL A 112 -1.89 0.22 17.94
N ILE A 113 -0.65 0.72 17.89
CA ILE A 113 0.08 0.91 16.63
C ILE A 113 0.34 -0.44 15.93
N GLY A 114 0.71 -1.47 16.67
CA GLY A 114 0.95 -2.82 16.14
C GLY A 114 -0.29 -3.42 15.46
N ILE A 115 -1.44 -3.37 16.14
CA ILE A 115 -2.72 -3.87 15.59
C ILE A 115 -3.12 -3.10 14.32
N GLY A 116 -3.01 -1.76 14.35
CA GLY A 116 -3.30 -0.92 13.18
C GLY A 116 -2.40 -1.28 11.99
N THR A 117 -1.12 -1.52 12.23
CA THR A 117 -0.15 -1.91 11.20
C THR A 117 -0.51 -3.28 10.59
N MET A 118 -0.81 -4.28 11.41
CA MET A 118 -1.21 -5.61 10.92
C MET A 118 -2.51 -5.57 10.10
N GLY A 119 -3.51 -4.80 10.53
CA GLY A 119 -4.74 -4.61 9.74
C GLY A 119 -4.46 -4.00 8.37
N THR A 120 -3.52 -3.06 8.30
CA THR A 120 -3.09 -2.46 7.04
C THR A 120 -2.40 -3.53 6.17
N VAL A 121 -1.50 -4.33 6.73
CA VAL A 121 -0.82 -5.45 6.04
C VAL A 121 -1.79 -6.51 5.51
N THR A 122 -2.79 -6.91 6.28
CA THR A 122 -3.79 -7.88 5.82
C THR A 122 -4.66 -7.31 4.69
N ALA A 123 -5.11 -6.06 4.82
CA ALA A 123 -5.90 -5.38 3.79
C ALA A 123 -5.14 -5.27 2.46
N ALA A 124 -3.83 -5.07 2.53
CA ALA A 124 -2.94 -5.11 1.38
C ALA A 124 -2.97 -6.41 0.61
N LEU A 125 -2.84 -7.51 1.36
CA LEU A 125 -2.64 -8.82 0.82
C LEU A 125 -3.97 -9.29 0.22
N ALA A 126 -5.07 -9.02 0.92
CA ALA A 126 -6.41 -9.25 0.42
C ALA A 126 -6.68 -8.47 -0.88
N SER A 127 -6.26 -7.21 -0.96
CA SER A 127 -6.32 -6.40 -2.17
C SER A 127 -5.63 -7.06 -3.37
N ARG A 128 -4.39 -7.52 -3.15
CA ARG A 128 -3.57 -8.13 -4.20
C ARG A 128 -4.12 -9.46 -4.67
N LEU A 129 -4.72 -10.23 -3.77
CA LEU A 129 -5.20 -11.59 -4.06
C LEU A 129 -6.64 -11.63 -4.58
N PHE A 130 -7.53 -10.74 -4.10
CA PHE A 130 -8.97 -10.86 -4.34
C PHE A 130 -9.58 -9.77 -5.22
N LEU A 131 -8.97 -8.58 -5.34
CA LEU A 131 -9.61 -7.40 -5.96
C LEU A 131 -9.14 -7.09 -7.38
N ALA A 132 -8.59 -8.09 -8.05
CA ALA A 132 -8.18 -8.03 -9.45
C ALA A 132 -9.31 -7.97 -10.51
N PRO A 133 -10.63 -8.00 -10.21
CA PRO A 133 -11.64 -7.70 -11.26
C PRO A 133 -12.26 -6.29 -11.24
N GLU A 134 -12.72 -5.75 -10.11
CA GLU A 134 -13.33 -4.40 -10.08
C GLU A 134 -13.19 -3.69 -8.71
N ARG A 135 -12.37 -2.64 -8.67
CA ARG A 135 -12.50 -1.46 -7.79
C ARG A 135 -12.62 -1.65 -6.26
N ALA A 136 -11.65 -2.27 -5.58
CA ALA A 136 -11.36 -1.91 -4.16
C ALA A 136 -10.52 -0.63 -4.07
N GLU A 137 -11.01 0.46 -4.64
CA GLU A 137 -10.18 1.60 -5.03
C GLU A 137 -9.71 2.60 -3.93
N PRO A 138 -9.87 2.40 -2.60
CA PRO A 138 -9.13 3.24 -1.63
C PRO A 138 -8.40 2.54 -0.47
N ALA A 139 -8.49 1.20 -0.31
CA ALA A 139 -7.64 0.46 0.66
C ALA A 139 -6.50 -0.37 0.01
N ALA A 140 -6.69 -0.73 -1.26
CA ALA A 140 -5.91 -1.74 -1.96
C ALA A 140 -4.58 -1.27 -2.54
N ALA A 141 -4.53 -0.04 -3.03
CA ALA A 141 -3.36 0.42 -3.76
C ALA A 141 -2.24 0.91 -2.84
N GLU A 142 -2.50 1.03 -1.51
CA GLU A 142 -1.58 1.58 -0.49
C GLU A 142 -0.52 0.54 -0.46
N LEU A 143 -0.70 -0.61 0.21
CA LEU A 143 0.36 -1.60 0.47
C LEU A 143 0.96 -2.29 -0.77
N GLY A 144 0.40 -2.01 -1.94
CA GLY A 144 0.93 -2.33 -3.26
C GLY A 144 2.38 -1.92 -3.50
N ALA A 145 2.92 -0.95 -2.75
CA ALA A 145 4.19 -0.33 -3.08
C ALA A 145 5.28 -0.30 -1.97
N ALA A 146 5.02 -0.70 -0.71
CA ALA A 146 6.06 -0.82 0.34
C ALA A 146 6.65 -2.22 0.40
N ALA A 147 5.85 -3.25 0.11
CA ALA A 147 6.38 -4.57 -0.20
C ALA A 147 7.29 -4.55 -1.46
N ARG A 148 7.16 -3.54 -2.33
CA ARG A 148 8.06 -3.33 -3.47
C ARG A 148 9.24 -2.40 -3.18
N ALA A 149 9.13 -1.56 -2.14
CA ALA A 149 10.18 -0.63 -1.75
C ALA A 149 11.26 -1.30 -0.87
N GLY A 150 10.90 -2.34 -0.11
CA GLY A 150 11.82 -3.07 0.75
C GLY A 150 12.76 -4.05 0.03
N GLU A 151 12.45 -4.52 -1.18
CA GLU A 151 13.15 -5.67 -1.77
C GLU A 151 13.84 -5.44 -3.13
N GLY A 152 13.85 -4.24 -3.72
CA GLY A 152 14.39 -4.17 -5.09
C GLY A 152 14.79 -2.84 -5.71
N SER A 153 14.89 -1.72 -4.98
CA SER A 153 15.10 -0.43 -5.66
C SER A 153 16.52 -0.19 -6.20
N ALA A 154 17.56 -0.84 -5.65
CA ALA A 154 18.93 -0.65 -6.16
C ALA A 154 19.20 -1.51 -7.43
N GLY A 155 18.79 -2.78 -7.40
CA GLY A 155 19.01 -3.71 -8.52
C GLY A 155 18.01 -3.57 -9.68
N ALA A 156 16.74 -3.27 -9.40
CA ALA A 156 15.71 -3.24 -10.46
C ALA A 156 15.94 -2.13 -11.49
N GLY A 157 16.51 -0.98 -11.08
CA GLY A 157 16.82 0.12 -12.00
C GLY A 157 17.97 -0.19 -12.95
N ALA A 158 18.97 -0.96 -12.50
CA ALA A 158 20.08 -1.40 -13.35
C ALA A 158 19.62 -2.53 -14.31
N LEU A 159 18.81 -3.46 -13.81
CA LEU A 159 18.26 -4.56 -14.60
C LEU A 159 17.29 -4.07 -15.70
N ASP A 160 16.45 -3.06 -15.42
CA ASP A 160 15.56 -2.44 -16.40
C ASP A 160 16.34 -1.73 -17.53
N ARG A 161 17.46 -1.07 -17.19
CA ARG A 161 18.36 -0.44 -18.18
C ARG A 161 19.08 -1.47 -19.04
N LEU A 162 19.49 -2.60 -18.47
CA LEU A 162 20.10 -3.70 -19.21
C LEU A 162 19.11 -4.37 -20.18
N ALA A 163 17.86 -4.58 -19.74
CA ALA A 163 16.79 -5.10 -20.61
C ALA A 163 16.55 -4.17 -21.82
N ARG A 164 16.53 -2.85 -21.59
CA ARG A 164 16.36 -1.85 -22.64
C ARG A 164 17.55 -1.76 -23.61
N LEU A 165 18.78 -1.99 -23.13
CA LEU A 165 19.97 -2.07 -23.98
C LEU A 165 19.95 -3.33 -24.86
N GLY A 166 19.42 -4.45 -24.36
CA GLY A 166 19.24 -5.68 -25.16
C GLY A 166 18.28 -5.47 -26.33
N GLU A 167 17.16 -4.78 -26.08
CA GLU A 167 16.18 -4.45 -27.11
C GLU A 167 16.75 -3.52 -28.21
N LEU A 168 17.64 -2.60 -27.85
CA LEU A 168 18.31 -1.70 -28.80
C LEU A 168 19.36 -2.41 -29.66
N ARG A 169 20.02 -3.43 -29.12
CA ARG A 169 20.94 -4.30 -29.88
C ARG A 169 20.17 -5.12 -30.91
N GLU A 170 19.06 -5.75 -30.53
CA GLU A 170 18.26 -6.55 -31.48
C GLU A 170 17.70 -5.73 -32.63
N ARG A 171 17.40 -4.45 -32.40
CA ARG A 171 16.98 -3.50 -33.45
C ARG A 171 18.15 -2.99 -34.31
N GLY A 172 19.38 -3.44 -34.07
CA GLY A 172 20.59 -3.03 -34.78
C GLY A 172 21.05 -1.59 -34.51
N VAL A 173 20.49 -0.94 -33.48
CA VAL A 173 20.79 0.47 -33.14
C VAL A 173 22.09 0.59 -32.36
N VAL A 174 22.52 -0.47 -31.68
CA VAL A 174 23.74 -0.51 -30.84
C VAL A 174 24.60 -1.69 -31.29
N THR A 175 25.88 -1.44 -31.57
CA THR A 175 26.84 -2.47 -31.96
C THR A 175 27.25 -3.34 -30.77
N ASP A 176 27.69 -4.58 -31.02
CA ASP A 176 28.04 -5.53 -29.95
C ASP A 176 29.13 -5.00 -29.00
N GLU A 177 30.09 -4.22 -29.52
CA GLU A 177 31.14 -3.57 -28.72
C GLU A 177 30.59 -2.48 -27.80
N GLU A 178 29.61 -1.70 -28.27
CA GLU A 178 29.01 -0.62 -27.49
C GLU A 178 28.06 -1.16 -26.41
N PHE A 179 27.39 -2.28 -26.68
CA PHE A 179 26.59 -3.00 -25.70
C PHE A 179 27.44 -3.61 -24.58
N ALA A 180 28.55 -4.27 -24.92
CA ALA A 180 29.44 -4.91 -23.95
C ALA A 180 30.02 -3.89 -22.94
N ARG A 181 30.42 -2.71 -23.43
CA ARG A 181 30.97 -1.62 -22.60
C ARG A 181 29.92 -1.05 -21.63
N LYS A 182 28.71 -0.74 -22.11
CA LYS A 182 27.63 -0.19 -21.27
C LYS A 182 27.08 -1.21 -20.27
N LYS A 183 27.07 -2.49 -20.63
CA LYS A 183 26.68 -3.59 -19.71
C LYS A 183 27.67 -3.73 -18.55
N ALA A 184 28.97 -3.68 -18.81
CA ALA A 184 29.99 -3.75 -17.77
C ALA A 184 29.92 -2.56 -16.80
N GLU A 185 29.76 -1.34 -17.33
CA GLU A 185 29.63 -0.12 -16.53
C GLU A 185 28.40 -0.12 -15.59
N LEU A 186 27.29 -0.74 -16.02
CA LEU A 186 26.07 -0.81 -15.21
C LEU A 186 26.13 -1.89 -14.12
N LEU A 187 26.92 -2.95 -14.31
CA LEU A 187 27.08 -4.03 -13.33
C LEU A 187 28.02 -3.65 -12.18
N GLU A 188 28.94 -2.71 -12.36
CA GLU A 188 29.81 -2.21 -11.28
C GLU A 188 29.11 -1.24 -10.31
N ARG A 189 27.93 -0.72 -10.67
CA ARG A 189 27.17 0.24 -9.85
C ARG A 189 26.09 -0.42 -8.97
N VAL A 190 25.98 -1.74 -9.00
CA VAL A 190 25.06 -2.56 -8.19
C VAL A 190 25.88 -3.35 -7.18
#